data_AF-A0A8S3JS63-F1
#
_entry.id   AF-A0A8S3JS63-F1
#
_cell.length_a   1.000
_cell.length_b   1.000
_cell.length_c   1.000
_cell.angle_alpha   90.00
_cell.angle_beta   90.00
_cell.angle_gamma   90.00
#
_symmetry.space_group_name_H-M   'P 1'
#
loop_
_entity.id
_entity.type
_entity.pdbx_description
1 polymer ?
#
loop_
_entity_poly.entity_id
_entity_poly.type
_entity_poly.pdbx_seq_one_letter_code
_entity_poly.pdbx_strand_id
1 'polypeptide(L)'
;KGLKFVPTPRSINTITTVVNCEKSLFSTPKLIKSAAISEISTFIQKWRKPTKFNMNKEETKLLKEIKSIQDIVIIQADKGGKIVIMNKNDYFNKIEEKLNDLNVYEQVKNDPTTIIKTEINKKVTKMLKQNKITGQNKYYLTSIDDLPKIRGQPKLHKIDTPMIIVTCSRDTITSPISQFIFRIIKELRTTLSGV
;
A
#
# COMPACT_ATOMS: atom_id res chain seq x y z
N LYS A 1 -15.05 8.72 -18.87
CA LYS A 1 -14.52 7.47 -18.26
C LYS A 1 -14.39 7.68 -16.75
N GLY A 2 -14.75 6.71 -15.91
CA GLY A 2 -14.77 6.87 -14.45
C GLY A 2 -13.50 6.34 -13.75
N LEU A 3 -13.42 6.49 -12.43
CA LEU A 3 -12.28 6.07 -11.60
C LEU A 3 -11.90 4.58 -11.68
N LYS A 4 -12.88 3.72 -12.00
CA LYS A 4 -12.68 2.27 -12.17
C LYS A 4 -12.24 1.89 -13.59
N PHE A 5 -12.02 2.88 -14.46
CA PHE A 5 -11.53 2.63 -15.79
C PHE A 5 -10.05 2.21 -15.72
N VAL A 6 -9.76 1.00 -16.17
CA VAL A 6 -8.39 0.47 -16.24
C VAL A 6 -7.94 0.52 -17.69
N PRO A 7 -6.94 1.35 -18.03
CA PRO A 7 -6.33 1.33 -19.36
C PRO A 7 -5.86 -0.07 -19.75
N THR A 8 -6.08 -0.47 -21.00
CA THR A 8 -5.56 -1.74 -21.52
C THR A 8 -4.03 -1.78 -21.35
N PRO A 9 -3.47 -2.75 -20.60
CA PRO A 9 -2.04 -2.82 -20.35
C PRO A 9 -1.27 -3.07 -21.65
N ARG A 10 -0.17 -2.32 -21.85
CA ARG A 10 0.70 -2.45 -23.04
C ARG A 10 1.85 -3.42 -22.85
N SER A 11 2.15 -3.76 -21.59
CA SER A 11 3.23 -4.64 -21.16
C SER A 11 2.86 -5.26 -19.82
N ILE A 12 3.48 -6.39 -19.49
CA ILE A 12 3.43 -6.98 -18.16
C ILE A 12 4.73 -6.63 -17.42
N ASN A 13 4.61 -6.21 -16.17
CA ASN A 13 5.76 -6.13 -15.26
C ASN A 13 5.97 -7.50 -14.62
N THR A 14 6.75 -8.35 -15.29
CA THR A 14 7.00 -9.74 -14.88
C THR A 14 7.54 -9.82 -13.46
N ILE A 15 8.51 -8.96 -13.12
CA ILE A 15 9.15 -8.93 -11.79
C ILE A 15 8.10 -8.66 -10.71
N THR A 16 7.28 -7.62 -10.90
CA THR A 16 6.26 -7.25 -9.91
C THR A 16 5.20 -8.34 -9.77
N THR A 17 4.77 -8.96 -10.87
CA THR A 17 3.81 -10.07 -10.85
C THR A 17 4.36 -11.25 -10.06
N VAL A 18 5.61 -11.64 -10.31
CA VAL A 18 6.27 -12.74 -9.60
C VAL A 18 6.44 -12.42 -8.12
N VAL A 19 6.97 -11.23 -7.77
CA VAL A 19 7.15 -10.81 -6.38
C VAL A 19 5.82 -10.78 -5.62
N ASN A 20 4.77 -10.23 -6.23
CA ASN A 20 3.43 -10.20 -5.61
C ASN A 20 2.84 -11.60 -5.41
N CYS A 21 3.05 -12.49 -6.38
CA CYS A 21 2.66 -13.89 -6.28
C CYS A 21 3.39 -14.57 -5.11
N GLU A 22 4.72 -14.48 -5.08
CA GLU A 22 5.54 -15.09 -4.03
C GLU A 22 5.18 -14.58 -2.64
N LYS A 23 4.96 -13.27 -2.51
CA LYS A 23 4.52 -12.64 -1.26
C LYS A 23 3.16 -13.17 -0.82
N SER A 24 2.21 -13.31 -1.75
CA SER A 24 0.85 -13.81 -1.45
C SER A 24 0.85 -15.30 -1.09
N LEU A 25 1.75 -16.08 -1.68
CA LEU A 25 1.90 -17.53 -1.45
C LEU A 25 2.90 -17.85 -0.32
N PHE A 26 3.37 -16.85 0.43
CA PHE A 26 4.41 -17.03 1.43
C PHE A 26 4.00 -18.04 2.53
N SER A 27 2.72 -18.02 2.94
CA SER A 27 2.19 -18.89 4.00
C SER A 27 1.43 -20.11 3.47
N THR A 28 1.45 -20.37 2.16
CA THR A 28 0.70 -21.49 1.57
C THR A 28 1.54 -22.78 1.50
N PRO A 29 0.90 -23.96 1.55
CA PRO A 29 1.57 -25.25 1.33
C PRO A 29 2.37 -25.30 0.03
N LYS A 30 3.49 -26.06 0.04
CA LYS A 30 4.42 -26.17 -1.09
C LYS A 30 3.72 -26.60 -2.39
N LEU A 31 2.74 -27.51 -2.29
CA LEU A 31 1.96 -28.00 -3.43
C LEU A 31 1.17 -26.88 -4.12
N ILE A 32 0.45 -26.06 -3.35
CA ILE A 32 -0.31 -24.92 -3.88
C ILE A 32 0.64 -23.89 -4.48
N LYS A 33 1.79 -23.66 -3.82
CA LYS A 33 2.81 -22.75 -4.30
C LYS A 33 3.36 -23.18 -5.67
N SER A 34 3.70 -24.46 -5.84
CA SER A 34 4.18 -24.98 -7.12
C SER A 34 3.13 -24.89 -8.23
N ALA A 35 1.87 -25.19 -7.91
CA ALA A 35 0.78 -25.11 -8.89
C ALA A 35 0.57 -23.66 -9.36
N ALA A 36 0.44 -22.70 -8.43
CA ALA A 36 0.23 -21.30 -8.76
C ALA A 36 1.43 -20.68 -9.52
N ILE A 37 2.67 -21.04 -9.16
CA ILE A 37 3.86 -20.62 -9.91
C ILE A 37 3.82 -21.16 -11.36
N SER A 38 3.42 -22.42 -11.54
CA SER A 38 3.28 -23.03 -12.87
C SER A 38 2.23 -22.31 -13.73
N GLU A 39 1.07 -21.99 -13.15
CA GLU A 39 0.01 -21.23 -13.83
C GLU A 39 0.46 -19.83 -14.24
N ILE A 40 1.12 -19.11 -13.32
CA ILE A 40 1.61 -17.75 -13.59
C ILE A 40 2.73 -17.76 -14.63
N SER A 41 3.64 -18.72 -14.57
CA SER A 41 4.68 -18.93 -15.59
C SER A 41 4.03 -19.16 -16.96
N THR A 42 3.04 -20.04 -17.02
CA THR A 42 2.28 -20.34 -18.24
C THR A 42 1.57 -19.09 -18.77
N PHE A 43 0.93 -18.31 -17.90
CA PHE A 43 0.26 -17.06 -18.27
C PHE A 43 1.24 -16.05 -18.86
N ILE A 44 2.40 -15.85 -18.22
CA ILE A 44 3.43 -14.91 -18.68
C ILE A 44 3.99 -15.35 -20.04
N GLN A 45 4.28 -16.63 -20.21
CA GLN A 45 4.80 -17.18 -21.48
C GLN A 45 3.79 -17.06 -22.62
N LYS A 46 2.50 -17.29 -22.33
CA LYS A 46 1.41 -17.20 -23.32
C LYS A 46 0.95 -15.76 -23.57
N TRP A 47 1.35 -14.80 -22.74
CA TRP A 47 0.84 -13.45 -22.84
C TRP A 47 1.23 -12.80 -24.17
N ARG A 48 0.24 -12.18 -24.81
CA ARG A 48 0.41 -11.40 -26.04
C ARG A 48 -0.13 -10.00 -25.81
N LYS A 49 0.53 -9.01 -26.42
CA LYS A 49 0.08 -7.62 -26.37
C LYS A 49 -1.34 -7.52 -26.95
N PRO A 50 -2.29 -6.88 -26.24
CA PRO A 50 -3.63 -6.67 -26.76
C PRO A 50 -3.63 -5.87 -28.07
N THR A 51 -4.46 -6.27 -29.03
CA THR A 51 -4.65 -5.57 -30.32
C THR A 51 -5.68 -4.45 -30.22
N LYS A 52 -6.68 -4.60 -29.34
CA LYS A 52 -7.71 -3.59 -29.06
C LYS A 52 -7.34 -2.81 -27.80
N PHE A 53 -7.38 -1.49 -27.89
CA PHE A 53 -7.15 -0.59 -26.76
C PHE A 53 -8.44 0.12 -26.40
N ASN A 54 -8.68 0.30 -25.10
CA ASN A 54 -9.84 1.04 -24.60
C ASN A 54 -9.60 2.56 -24.46
N MET A 55 -8.46 3.07 -24.94
CA MET A 55 -8.13 4.51 -25.00
C MET A 55 -7.66 4.91 -26.39
N ASN A 56 -8.07 6.09 -26.84
CA ASN A 56 -7.60 6.65 -28.10
C ASN A 56 -6.25 7.39 -27.93
N LYS A 57 -5.68 7.86 -29.04
CA LYS A 57 -4.37 8.55 -29.06
C LYS A 57 -4.42 9.88 -28.30
N GLU A 58 -5.48 10.66 -28.48
CA GLU A 58 -5.67 11.96 -27.83
C GLU A 58 -5.79 11.84 -26.31
N GLU A 59 -6.58 10.90 -25.81
CA GLU A 59 -6.69 10.61 -24.37
C GLU A 59 -5.33 10.20 -23.78
N THR A 60 -4.57 9.37 -24.51
CA THR A 60 -3.24 8.96 -24.05
C THR A 60 -2.27 10.14 -24.03
N LYS A 61 -2.35 11.04 -25.03
CA LYS A 61 -1.53 12.25 -25.12
C LYS A 61 -1.87 13.21 -23.98
N LEU A 62 -3.15 13.50 -23.78
CA LEU A 62 -3.65 14.36 -22.70
C LEU A 62 -3.23 13.83 -21.31
N LEU A 63 -3.34 12.52 -21.06
CA LEU A 63 -2.90 11.94 -19.79
C LEU A 63 -1.38 12.11 -19.56
N LYS A 64 -0.58 12.07 -20.62
CA LYS A 64 0.87 12.33 -20.51
C LYS A 64 1.15 13.80 -20.24
N GLU A 65 0.43 14.70 -20.91
CA GLU A 65 0.53 16.15 -20.68
C GLU A 65 0.15 16.50 -19.26
N ILE A 66 -1.01 16.03 -18.77
CA ILE A 66 -1.45 16.21 -17.38
C ILE A 66 -0.39 15.66 -16.40
N LYS A 67 0.17 14.48 -16.66
CA LYS A 67 1.23 13.90 -15.82
C LYS A 67 2.52 14.74 -15.82
N SER A 68 2.79 15.50 -16.87
CA SER A 68 3.99 16.34 -16.98
C SER A 68 3.89 17.67 -16.24
N ILE A 69 2.67 18.11 -15.88
CA ILE A 69 2.46 19.34 -15.11
C ILE A 69 2.92 19.12 -13.67
N GLN A 70 3.94 19.86 -13.24
CA GLN A 70 4.55 19.68 -11.92
C GLN A 70 3.83 20.42 -10.78
N ASP A 71 3.03 21.43 -11.13
CA ASP A 71 2.39 22.35 -10.18
C ASP A 71 0.98 21.89 -9.74
N ILE A 72 0.58 20.69 -10.15
CA ILE A 72 -0.72 20.13 -9.78
C ILE A 72 -0.57 18.86 -8.94
N VAL A 73 -1.58 18.63 -8.11
CA VAL A 73 -1.78 17.39 -7.38
C VAL A 73 -3.14 16.80 -7.78
N ILE A 74 -3.14 15.53 -8.15
CA ILE A 74 -4.34 14.79 -8.54
C ILE A 74 -4.67 13.79 -7.42
N ILE A 75 -5.78 14.04 -6.72
CA ILE A 75 -6.18 13.28 -5.53
C ILE A 75 -7.67 12.91 -5.60
N GLN A 76 -8.04 11.93 -4.78
CA GLN A 76 -9.44 11.57 -4.57
C GLN A 76 -10.07 12.48 -3.51
N ALA A 77 -11.32 12.86 -3.73
CA ALA A 77 -12.14 13.48 -2.70
C ALA A 77 -12.50 12.48 -1.60
N ASP A 78 -12.71 12.97 -0.38
CA ASP A 78 -13.10 12.17 0.79
C ASP A 78 -14.40 11.37 0.55
N LYS A 79 -15.34 11.94 -0.22
CA LYS A 79 -16.62 11.31 -0.56
C LYS A 79 -16.99 11.48 -2.03
N GLY A 80 -17.78 10.53 -2.52
CA GLY A 80 -18.40 10.59 -3.84
C GLY A 80 -17.51 10.15 -5.00
N GLY A 81 -16.32 9.59 -4.73
CA GLY A 81 -15.45 9.03 -5.79
C GLY A 81 -15.05 10.04 -6.85
N LYS A 82 -14.95 11.32 -6.49
CA LYS A 82 -14.53 12.39 -7.41
C LYS A 82 -13.01 12.52 -7.41
N ILE A 83 -12.45 12.92 -8.54
CA ILE A 83 -11.06 13.37 -8.64
C ILE A 83 -11.02 14.88 -8.50
N VAL A 84 -10.03 15.36 -7.77
CA VAL A 84 -9.74 16.78 -7.61
C VAL A 84 -8.35 17.03 -8.15
N ILE A 85 -8.25 18.06 -9.00
CA ILE A 85 -6.99 18.63 -9.44
C ILE A 85 -6.80 19.92 -8.64
N MET A 86 -5.71 20.03 -7.91
CA MET A 86 -5.41 21.18 -7.07
C MET A 86 -4.04 21.74 -7.42
N ASN A 87 -3.84 23.03 -7.18
CA ASN A 87 -2.49 23.58 -7.13
C ASN A 87 -1.70 22.88 -6.01
N LYS A 88 -0.44 22.55 -6.30
CA LYS A 88 0.42 21.80 -5.41
C LYS A 88 0.74 22.55 -4.12
N ASN A 89 0.99 23.86 -4.19
CA ASN A 89 1.29 24.67 -3.02
C ASN A 89 0.07 24.80 -2.11
N ASP A 90 -1.11 25.05 -2.68
CA ASP A 90 -2.37 25.09 -1.91
C ASP A 90 -2.65 23.76 -1.19
N TYR A 91 -2.35 22.64 -1.86
CA TYR A 91 -2.48 21.32 -1.26
C TYR A 91 -1.54 21.13 -0.07
N PHE A 92 -0.26 21.51 -0.19
CA PHE A 92 0.69 21.43 0.91
C PHE A 92 0.32 22.36 2.07
N ASN A 93 -0.02 23.62 1.78
CA ASN A 93 -0.44 24.59 2.80
C ASN A 93 -1.64 24.07 3.62
N LYS A 94 -2.66 23.50 2.94
CA LYS A 94 -3.82 22.91 3.62
C LYS A 94 -3.49 21.67 4.45
N ILE A 95 -2.45 20.92 4.08
CA ILE A 95 -1.97 19.79 4.88
C ILE A 95 -1.21 20.29 6.09
N GLU A 96 -0.29 21.23 5.91
CA GLU A 96 0.49 21.82 7.00
C GLU A 96 -0.42 22.49 8.03
N GLU A 97 -1.44 23.23 7.60
CA GLU A 97 -2.48 23.78 8.48
C GLU A 97 -3.10 22.70 9.38
N LYS A 98 -3.36 21.50 8.84
CA LYS A 98 -3.88 20.37 9.62
C LYS A 98 -2.84 19.74 10.54
N LEU A 99 -1.59 19.62 10.11
CA LEU A 99 -0.52 19.02 10.91
C LEU A 99 -0.04 19.94 12.03
N ASN A 100 -0.28 21.26 11.92
CA ASN A 100 0.03 22.25 12.95
C ASN A 100 -0.98 22.27 14.11
N ASP A 101 -2.03 21.44 14.08
CA ASP A 101 -2.90 21.24 15.25
C ASP A 101 -2.19 20.42 16.33
N LEU A 102 -1.56 21.13 17.26
CA LEU A 102 -0.78 20.55 18.37
C LEU A 102 -1.62 19.79 19.39
N ASN A 103 -2.95 19.89 19.34
CA ASN A 103 -3.83 19.04 20.16
C ASN A 103 -3.96 17.62 19.60
N VAL A 104 -3.64 17.44 18.30
CA VAL A 104 -3.80 16.17 17.58
C VAL A 104 -2.45 15.57 17.17
N TYR A 105 -1.50 16.42 16.78
CA TYR A 105 -0.21 15.99 16.24
C TYR A 105 0.96 16.52 17.06
N GLU A 106 2.00 15.70 17.16
CA GLU A 106 3.29 16.08 17.74
C GLU A 106 4.37 15.96 16.67
N GLN A 107 5.23 16.97 16.58
CA GLN A 107 6.37 16.94 15.66
C GLN A 107 7.46 16.00 16.18
N VAL A 108 7.79 14.98 15.39
CA VAL A 108 8.91 14.09 15.69
C VAL A 108 10.21 14.77 15.30
N LYS A 109 11.15 14.91 16.25
CA LYS A 109 12.42 15.65 16.06
C LYS A 109 13.35 15.04 15.02
N ASN A 110 13.39 13.71 14.93
CA ASN A 110 14.30 12.95 14.05
C ASN A 110 13.54 11.80 13.41
N ASP A 111 14.08 11.25 12.31
CA ASP A 111 13.53 10.05 11.70
C ASP A 111 13.47 8.88 12.72
N PRO A 112 12.26 8.39 13.07
CA PRO A 112 12.12 7.33 14.08
C PRO A 112 12.41 5.92 13.53
N THR A 113 12.71 5.76 12.24
CA THR A 113 12.84 4.46 11.56
C THR A 113 13.80 3.52 12.29
N THR A 114 15.03 3.98 12.57
CA THR A 114 16.05 3.13 13.21
C THR A 114 15.65 2.73 14.64
N ILE A 115 14.98 3.62 15.38
CA ILE A 115 14.51 3.35 16.74
C ILE A 115 13.43 2.25 16.70
N ILE A 116 12.42 2.42 15.84
CA ILE A 116 11.33 1.46 15.67
C ILE A 116 11.89 0.11 15.21
N LYS A 117 12.78 0.10 14.22
CA LYS A 117 13.42 -1.12 13.69
C LYS A 117 14.21 -1.87 14.77
N THR A 118 14.94 -1.14 15.61
CA THR A 118 15.74 -1.72 16.71
C THR A 118 14.83 -2.39 17.74
N GLU A 119 13.74 -1.73 18.13
CA GLU A 119 12.77 -2.27 19.09
C GLU A 119 12.05 -3.51 18.54
N ILE A 120 11.68 -3.50 17.25
CA ILE A 120 11.12 -4.67 16.58
C ILE A 120 12.12 -5.82 16.60
N ASN A 121 13.37 -5.59 16.16
CA ASN A 121 14.41 -6.61 16.12
C ASN A 121 14.69 -7.22 17.50
N LYS A 122 14.70 -6.40 18.54
CA LYS A 122 14.88 -6.84 19.93
C LYS A 122 13.76 -7.79 20.36
N LYS A 123 12.50 -7.41 20.11
CA LYS A 123 11.33 -8.25 20.44
C LYS A 123 11.31 -9.55 19.64
N VAL A 124 11.51 -9.47 18.33
CA VAL A 124 11.51 -10.65 17.43
C VAL A 124 12.66 -11.60 17.78
N THR A 125 13.85 -11.08 18.07
CA THR A 125 15.00 -11.91 18.48
C THR A 125 14.76 -12.59 19.82
N LYS A 126 14.14 -11.89 20.78
CA LYS A 126 13.72 -12.50 22.04
C LYS A 126 12.71 -13.65 21.82
N MET A 127 11.71 -13.45 20.96
CA MET A 127 10.73 -14.49 20.64
C MET A 127 11.36 -15.70 19.95
N LEU A 128 12.34 -15.48 19.06
CA LEU A 128 13.09 -16.56 18.41
C LEU A 128 13.90 -17.38 19.42
N LYS A 129 14.62 -16.71 20.34
CA LYS A 129 15.36 -17.38 21.42
C LYS A 129 14.45 -18.21 22.34
N GLN A 130 13.20 -17.78 22.50
CA GLN A 130 12.17 -18.50 23.26
C GLN A 130 11.47 -19.60 22.44
N ASN A 131 11.92 -19.88 21.21
CA ASN A 131 11.29 -20.83 20.27
C ASN A 131 9.80 -20.56 20.00
N LYS A 132 9.34 -19.31 20.17
CA LYS A 132 7.94 -18.90 19.91
C LYS A 132 7.67 -18.60 18.44
N ILE A 133 8.72 -18.39 17.66
CA ILE A 133 8.66 -18.11 16.22
C ILE A 133 9.80 -18.83 15.52
N THR A 134 9.63 -19.09 14.22
CA THR A 134 10.69 -19.66 13.36
C THR A 134 11.65 -18.59 12.84
N GLY A 135 12.79 -19.01 12.30
CA GLY A 135 13.71 -18.10 11.60
C GLY A 135 13.04 -17.39 10.41
N GLN A 136 12.17 -18.09 9.68
CA GLN A 136 11.38 -17.53 8.59
C GLN A 136 10.42 -16.42 9.10
N ASN A 137 9.78 -16.61 10.25
CA ASN A 137 8.97 -15.57 10.88
C ASN A 137 9.82 -14.36 11.26
N LYS A 138 11.04 -14.56 11.81
CA LYS A 138 11.95 -13.46 12.12
C LYS A 138 12.26 -12.62 10.88
N TYR A 139 12.63 -13.28 9.77
CA TYR A 139 12.92 -12.60 8.51
C TYR A 139 11.72 -11.78 8.03
N TYR A 140 10.53 -12.39 8.00
CA TYR A 140 9.32 -11.69 7.57
C TYR A 140 8.98 -10.49 8.47
N LEU A 141 9.06 -10.64 9.79
CA LEU A 141 8.73 -9.59 10.76
C LEU A 141 9.69 -8.39 10.73
N THR A 142 10.84 -8.52 10.07
CA THR A 142 11.90 -7.50 10.01
C THR A 142 12.21 -7.05 8.57
N SER A 143 11.30 -7.39 7.63
CA SER A 143 11.52 -7.24 6.19
C SER A 143 11.17 -5.86 5.61
N ILE A 144 10.55 -4.98 6.38
CA ILE A 144 10.07 -3.67 5.92
C ILE A 144 10.54 -2.60 6.88
N ASP A 145 11.11 -1.51 6.34
CA ASP A 145 11.57 -0.36 7.11
C ASP A 145 10.78 0.93 6.79
N ASP A 146 9.91 0.91 5.79
CA ASP A 146 9.16 2.10 5.36
C ASP A 146 8.20 2.62 6.45
N LEU A 147 8.26 3.92 6.72
CA LEU A 147 7.31 4.58 7.61
C LEU A 147 5.95 4.82 6.93
N PRO A 148 4.86 4.89 7.71
CA PRO A 148 3.57 5.33 7.21
C PRO A 148 3.63 6.70 6.54
N LYS A 149 2.97 6.82 5.39
CA LYS A 149 2.86 8.08 4.64
C LYS A 149 1.46 8.64 4.82
N ILE A 150 1.34 9.96 4.83
CA ILE A 150 0.04 10.64 4.88
C ILE A 150 -0.35 11.15 3.50
N ARG A 151 -1.65 11.32 3.28
CA ARG A 151 -2.21 12.03 2.14
C ARG A 151 -3.43 12.85 2.58
N GLY A 152 -3.62 14.01 1.99
CA GLY A 152 -4.82 14.83 2.16
C GLY A 152 -5.93 14.41 1.20
N GLN A 153 -7.17 14.40 1.66
CA GLN A 153 -8.36 14.30 0.80
C GLN A 153 -9.32 15.47 1.06
N PRO A 154 -9.78 16.20 0.03
CA PRO A 154 -10.69 17.32 0.21
C PRO A 154 -12.12 16.85 0.48
N LYS A 155 -12.77 17.45 1.47
CA LYS A 155 -14.20 17.25 1.78
C LYS A 155 -15.08 18.16 0.94
N LEU A 156 -15.26 17.82 -0.33
CA LEU A 156 -16.07 18.60 -1.30
C LEU A 156 -17.54 18.86 -0.89
N HIS A 157 -18.06 18.14 0.11
CA HIS A 157 -19.43 18.24 0.60
C HIS A 157 -19.57 19.16 1.82
N LYS A 158 -18.51 19.89 2.17
CA LYS A 158 -18.45 20.84 3.29
C LYS A 158 -18.06 22.21 2.75
N ILE A 159 -18.55 23.25 3.40
CA ILE A 159 -18.16 24.65 3.14
C ILE A 159 -16.64 24.76 3.29
N ASP A 160 -16.00 25.57 2.44
CA ASP A 160 -14.55 25.78 2.33
C ASP A 160 -13.70 24.56 1.94
N THR A 161 -14.33 23.41 1.72
CA THR A 161 -13.65 22.17 1.28
C THR A 161 -12.43 21.84 2.15
N PRO A 162 -12.61 21.59 3.46
CA PRO A 162 -11.50 21.29 4.36
C PRO A 162 -10.81 19.97 3.97
N MET A 163 -9.52 19.87 4.31
CA MET A 163 -8.73 18.66 4.09
C MET A 163 -8.90 17.66 5.25
N ILE A 164 -9.00 16.37 4.94
CA ILE A 164 -8.81 15.29 5.92
C ILE A 164 -7.49 14.58 5.66
N ILE A 165 -6.73 14.30 6.72
CA ILE A 165 -5.49 13.54 6.66
C ILE A 165 -5.82 12.05 6.72
N VAL A 166 -5.32 11.30 5.74
CA VAL A 166 -5.43 9.85 5.66
C VAL A 166 -4.05 9.23 5.75
N THR A 167 -3.82 8.43 6.78
CA THR A 167 -2.56 7.69 6.95
C THR A 167 -2.59 6.38 6.17
N CYS A 168 -1.60 6.18 5.31
CA CYS A 168 -1.34 4.94 4.62
C CYS A 168 -0.30 4.14 5.41
N SER A 169 -0.78 3.17 6.18
CA SER A 169 0.04 2.22 6.95
C SER A 169 0.31 0.90 6.21
N ARG A 170 -0.12 0.77 4.94
CA ARG A 170 0.08 -0.45 4.15
C ARG A 170 1.55 -0.62 3.79
N ASP A 171 2.05 -1.85 3.95
CA ASP A 171 3.43 -2.24 3.63
C ASP A 171 4.45 -1.33 4.30
N THR A 172 4.20 -1.00 5.57
CA THR A 172 5.08 -0.22 6.44
C THR A 172 5.75 -1.10 7.48
N ILE A 173 6.71 -0.54 8.23
CA ILE A 173 7.51 -1.20 9.26
C ILE A 173 6.69 -2.00 10.30
N THR A 174 5.44 -1.59 10.57
CA THR A 174 4.54 -2.30 11.50
C THR A 174 3.61 -3.31 10.83
N SER A 175 3.51 -3.30 9.49
CA SER A 175 2.61 -4.17 8.73
C SER A 175 2.87 -5.67 8.95
N PRO A 176 4.12 -6.18 8.91
CA PRO A 176 4.37 -7.60 9.12
C PRO A 176 3.92 -8.09 10.50
N ILE A 177 4.15 -7.27 11.54
CA ILE A 177 3.73 -7.57 12.91
C ILE A 177 2.20 -7.59 13.01
N SER A 178 1.53 -6.58 12.44
CA SER A 178 0.07 -6.52 12.44
C SER A 178 -0.55 -7.73 11.74
N GLN A 179 0.00 -8.15 10.59
CA GLN A 179 -0.47 -9.32 9.84
C GLN A 179 -0.22 -10.62 10.62
N PHE A 180 0.95 -10.74 11.26
CA PHE A 180 1.29 -11.90 12.06
C PHE A 180 0.36 -12.07 13.27
N ILE A 181 0.11 -10.98 14.02
CA ILE A 181 -0.82 -10.99 15.16
C ILE A 181 -2.25 -11.30 14.69
N PHE A 182 -2.70 -10.67 13.59
CA PHE A 182 -4.03 -10.93 13.04
C PHE A 182 -4.23 -12.41 12.68
N ARG A 183 -3.22 -13.07 12.11
CA ARG A 183 -3.28 -14.51 11.82
C ARG A 183 -3.49 -15.35 13.08
N ILE A 184 -2.73 -15.08 14.13
CA ILE A 184 -2.87 -15.78 15.43
C ILE A 184 -4.26 -15.54 16.02
N ILE A 185 -4.72 -14.30 16.08
CA ILE A 185 -6.05 -13.96 16.61
C ILE A 185 -7.15 -14.65 15.80
N LYS A 186 -7.01 -14.68 14.47
CA LYS A 186 -7.98 -15.34 13.58
C LYS A 186 -8.08 -16.84 13.87
N GLU A 187 -6.95 -17.52 14.03
CA GLU A 187 -6.90 -18.95 14.39
C GLU A 187 -7.51 -19.23 15.78
N LEU A 188 -7.22 -18.37 16.75
CA LEU A 188 -7.82 -18.44 18.09
C LEU A 188 -9.34 -18.22 18.05
N ARG A 189 -9.83 -17.31 17.21
CA ARG A 189 -11.27 -17.10 17.06
C ARG A 189 -11.96 -18.33 16.46
N THR A 190 -11.37 -18.94 15.44
CA THR A 190 -11.94 -20.14 14.81
C THR A 190 -12.00 -21.33 15.76
N THR A 191 -11.09 -21.41 16.74
CA THR A 191 -11.10 -22.46 17.76
C THR A 191 -12.14 -22.22 18.86
N LEU A 192 -12.45 -20.96 19.18
CA LEU A 192 -13.48 -20.60 20.15
C LEU A 192 -14.92 -20.69 19.62
N SER A 193 -15.13 -20.52 18.31
CA SER A 193 -16.45 -20.62 17.67
C SER A 193 -16.89 -22.05 17.33
N GLY A 194 -16.13 -23.06 17.80
CA GLY A 194 -16.43 -24.48 17.64
C GLY A 194 -16.91 -25.17 18.93
N VAL A 195 -17.35 -24.38 19.92
CA VAL A 195 -18.16 -24.83 21.06
C VAL A 195 -19.59 -24.33 20.87
#